data_AF-A0A6N4X7L0-F1
#
_entry.id   AF-A0A6N4X7L0-F1
#
_cell.length_a   1.000
_cell.length_b   1.000
_cell.length_c   1.000
_cell.angle_alpha   90.00
_cell.angle_beta   90.00
_cell.angle_gamma   90.00
#
_symmetry.space_group_name_H-M   'P 1'
#
loop_
_entity.id
_entity.type
_entity.pdbx_description
1 polymer ?
#
loop_
_entity_poly.entity_id
_entity_poly.type
_entity_poly.pdbx_seq_one_letter_code
_entity_poly.pdbx_strand_id
1 'polypeptide(L)'
;MKLPTELDDEYINTVLSNLSLKDLPDEQWKLIEGFDNYAISSYGRVKSRERLVPLPNGGEQKILAKIMKPQVFRYFNKHLKAHFYNVRCNLSIEGKVYGKSTARLVYYHFVEKFDVDDLSFRISFKDENRFNVHFSNLEKVTTIELRNNVLNKGRGKKGNYKQAVHQYNVNGDFVASFENIYSASKTLKTHHIHILAVVNKKRITAGTFRWFTKDYIPTEEDFIPEKKNKSEKIFNTSLWKKLGKPIIDQNNPPACMNLSLKDLPGEIWESIPNLKGYFVISNKGRIKRLNTWTENKNKTFCKERIISLFLATHSDTNYYLYTNLNHKGSRRQIRLNKYLYYCFVEKFDLSDRNLMVVNDSDPLWDIDISKLSLHPANYVLREKKHGCLTNKELK
;
A
#
# COMPACT_ATOMS: atom_id res chain seq x y z
N MET A 1 14.17 -17.87 -16.55
CA MET A 1 14.67 -19.15 -16.00
C MET A 1 15.13 -20.01 -17.17
N LYS A 2 16.03 -20.99 -16.94
CA LYS A 2 16.33 -22.03 -17.93
C LYS A 2 15.09 -22.93 -18.14
N LEU A 3 15.07 -23.71 -19.23
CA LEU A 3 14.06 -24.74 -19.42
C LEU A 3 14.12 -25.74 -18.26
N PRO A 4 12.97 -26.12 -17.68
CA PRO A 4 12.92 -27.13 -16.62
C PRO A 4 12.95 -28.53 -17.24
N THR A 5 14.13 -28.97 -17.67
CA THR A 5 14.33 -30.30 -18.30
C THR A 5 14.02 -31.45 -17.34
N GLU A 6 14.01 -31.18 -16.03
CA GLU A 6 13.59 -32.12 -14.99
C GLU A 6 12.10 -32.53 -15.06
N LEU A 7 11.28 -31.85 -15.86
CA LEU A 7 9.86 -32.19 -16.04
C LEU A 7 9.61 -33.34 -17.02
N ASP A 8 10.67 -33.84 -17.67
CA ASP A 8 10.64 -34.92 -18.67
C ASP A 8 9.58 -34.73 -19.77
N ASP A 9 9.40 -33.47 -20.19
CA ASP A 9 8.46 -33.11 -21.24
C ASP A 9 9.09 -33.37 -22.62
N GLU A 10 8.40 -34.18 -23.43
CA GLU A 10 8.88 -34.59 -24.75
C GLU A 10 9.20 -33.38 -25.65
N TYR A 11 8.36 -32.34 -25.62
CA TYR A 11 8.53 -31.15 -26.44
C TYR A 11 9.72 -30.30 -25.96
N ILE A 12 9.94 -30.21 -24.64
CA ILE A 12 11.14 -29.59 -24.09
C ILE A 12 12.39 -30.31 -24.58
N ASN A 13 12.41 -31.64 -24.50
CA ASN A 13 13.60 -32.45 -24.74
C ASN A 13 13.96 -32.52 -26.23
N THR A 14 12.96 -32.70 -27.09
CA THR A 14 13.17 -32.92 -28.54
C THR A 14 13.22 -31.63 -29.35
N VAL A 15 12.43 -30.61 -28.98
CA VAL A 15 12.28 -29.37 -29.76
C VAL A 15 12.97 -28.19 -29.10
N LEU A 16 12.54 -27.80 -27.89
CA LEU A 16 12.98 -26.53 -27.29
C LEU A 16 14.45 -26.56 -26.81
N SER A 17 14.94 -27.74 -26.44
CA SER A 17 16.34 -27.95 -26.05
C SER A 17 17.26 -28.19 -27.25
N ASN A 18 16.71 -28.41 -28.45
CA ASN A 18 17.49 -28.65 -29.65
C ASN A 18 18.04 -27.34 -30.23
N LEU A 19 19.33 -27.11 -30.01
CA LEU A 19 20.07 -25.93 -30.49
C LEU A 19 20.81 -26.17 -31.82
N SER A 20 20.60 -27.32 -32.45
CA SER A 20 21.19 -27.62 -33.76
C SER A 20 20.61 -26.71 -34.83
N LEU A 21 21.45 -26.26 -35.76
CA LEU A 21 21.02 -25.53 -36.95
C LEU A 21 20.30 -26.42 -37.97
N LYS A 22 20.37 -27.75 -37.82
CA LYS A 22 19.59 -28.68 -38.65
C LYS A 22 18.11 -28.49 -38.39
N ASP A 23 17.34 -28.44 -39.46
CA ASP A 23 15.90 -28.29 -39.39
C ASP A 23 15.24 -29.60 -38.90
N LEU A 24 14.16 -29.46 -38.15
CA LEU A 24 13.32 -30.59 -37.75
C LEU A 24 12.44 -31.03 -38.94
N PRO A 25 11.86 -32.25 -38.91
CA PRO A 25 10.90 -32.67 -39.93
C PRO A 25 9.78 -31.62 -40.09
N ASP A 26 9.48 -31.25 -41.34
CA ASP A 26 8.44 -30.28 -41.72
C ASP A 26 8.54 -28.90 -41.06
N GLU A 27 9.74 -28.54 -40.59
CA GLU A 27 9.94 -27.24 -39.96
C GLU A 27 9.99 -26.11 -40.97
N GLN A 28 9.11 -25.14 -40.76
CA GLN A 28 9.02 -23.94 -41.58
C GLN A 28 9.59 -22.75 -40.82
N TRP A 29 10.36 -21.89 -41.48
CA TRP A 29 10.95 -20.68 -40.88
C TRP A 29 10.36 -19.41 -41.50
N LYS A 30 10.05 -18.43 -40.66
CA LYS A 30 9.61 -17.08 -41.08
C LYS A 30 10.42 -16.00 -40.36
N LEU A 31 10.68 -14.88 -41.04
CA LEU A 31 11.30 -13.71 -40.41
C LEU A 31 10.36 -13.11 -39.37
N ILE A 32 10.94 -12.65 -38.26
CA ILE A 32 10.17 -11.99 -37.19
C ILE A 32 10.03 -10.51 -37.55
N GLU A 33 8.81 -10.05 -37.75
CA GLU A 33 8.51 -8.65 -38.12
C GLU A 33 9.02 -7.70 -37.02
N GLY A 34 9.75 -6.65 -37.44
CA GLY A 34 10.41 -5.71 -36.53
C GLY A 34 11.71 -6.25 -35.90
N PHE A 35 12.13 -7.48 -36.24
CA PHE A 35 13.33 -8.13 -35.75
C PHE A 35 14.02 -8.93 -36.86
N ASP A 36 14.35 -8.30 -37.99
CA ASP A 36 14.81 -8.94 -39.24
C ASP A 36 16.08 -9.80 -39.10
N ASN A 37 16.84 -9.58 -38.03
CA ASN A 37 17.98 -10.38 -37.61
C ASN A 37 17.61 -11.78 -37.09
N TYR A 38 16.32 -12.06 -36.93
CA TYR A 38 15.79 -13.28 -36.34
C TYR A 38 14.72 -13.92 -37.21
N ALA A 39 14.69 -15.25 -37.19
CA ALA A 39 13.61 -16.05 -37.74
C ALA A 39 13.00 -16.92 -36.64
N ILE A 40 11.71 -17.21 -36.74
CA ILE A 40 10.99 -18.13 -35.87
C ILE A 40 10.45 -19.30 -36.69
N SER A 41 10.52 -20.50 -36.11
CA SER A 41 10.01 -21.70 -36.75
C SER A 41 8.58 -22.05 -36.37
N SER A 42 7.94 -22.93 -37.15
CA SER A 42 6.63 -23.53 -36.88
C SER A 42 6.57 -24.23 -35.52
N TYR A 43 7.72 -24.72 -35.04
CA TYR A 43 7.96 -25.33 -33.74
C TYR A 43 8.37 -24.34 -32.62
N GLY A 44 8.39 -23.04 -32.92
CA GLY A 44 8.77 -22.01 -31.95
C GLY A 44 10.25 -21.95 -31.60
N ARG A 45 11.13 -22.61 -32.38
CA ARG A 45 12.57 -22.38 -32.30
C ARG A 45 12.87 -20.99 -32.87
N VAL A 46 13.85 -20.29 -32.30
CA VAL A 46 14.23 -18.94 -32.75
C VAL A 46 15.67 -18.97 -33.24
N LYS A 47 15.89 -18.61 -34.50
CA LYS A 47 17.21 -18.60 -35.15
C LYS A 47 17.70 -17.15 -35.22
N SER A 48 18.81 -16.85 -34.57
CA SER A 48 19.58 -15.62 -34.84
C SER A 48 20.32 -15.85 -36.15
N ARG A 49 20.12 -14.95 -37.11
CA ARG A 49 20.77 -15.00 -38.42
C ARG A 49 22.20 -14.48 -38.31
N GLU A 50 23.04 -14.96 -39.24
CA GLU A 50 24.39 -14.46 -39.43
C GLU A 50 24.33 -13.00 -39.90
N ARG A 51 25.17 -12.14 -39.32
CA ARG A 51 25.24 -10.72 -39.66
C ARG A 51 26.56 -10.09 -39.19
N LEU A 52 26.92 -8.97 -39.79
CA LEU A 52 28.00 -8.11 -39.33
C LEU A 52 27.39 -6.98 -38.49
N VAL A 53 28.02 -6.68 -37.35
CA VAL A 53 27.58 -5.63 -36.42
C VAL A 53 28.74 -4.68 -36.16
N PRO A 54 28.57 -3.36 -36.32
CA PRO A 54 29.63 -2.41 -36.03
C PRO A 54 29.93 -2.39 -34.51
N LEU A 55 31.22 -2.36 -34.17
CA LEU A 55 31.72 -2.22 -32.81
C LEU A 55 31.96 -0.73 -32.50
N PRO A 56 31.88 -0.31 -31.22
CA PRO A 56 32.12 1.08 -30.82
C PRO A 56 33.50 1.64 -31.21
N ASN A 57 34.48 0.78 -31.46
CA ASN A 57 35.85 1.13 -31.87
C ASN A 57 36.02 1.23 -33.40
N GLY A 58 34.94 1.19 -34.19
CA GLY A 58 34.97 1.29 -35.64
C GLY A 58 35.26 -0.02 -36.39
N GLY A 59 35.46 -1.13 -35.68
CA GLY A 59 35.56 -2.47 -36.29
C GLY A 59 34.19 -3.11 -36.55
N GLU A 60 34.18 -4.28 -37.20
CA GLU A 60 32.96 -5.09 -37.37
C GLU A 60 33.09 -6.43 -36.65
N GLN A 61 32.01 -6.84 -35.99
CA GLN A 61 31.88 -8.15 -35.38
C GLN A 61 30.97 -9.04 -36.23
N LYS A 62 31.49 -10.17 -36.69
CA LYS A 62 30.70 -11.22 -37.33
C LYS A 62 29.97 -12.06 -36.28
N ILE A 63 28.64 -11.96 -36.26
CA ILE A 63 27.77 -12.81 -35.45
C ILE A 63 27.36 -14.00 -36.32
N LEU A 64 27.72 -15.21 -35.90
CA LEU A 64 27.33 -16.44 -36.59
C LEU A 64 25.87 -16.81 -36.33
N ALA A 65 25.26 -17.52 -37.28
CA ALA A 65 23.92 -18.05 -37.12
C ALA A 65 23.87 -19.05 -35.96
N LYS A 66 22.81 -18.98 -35.14
CA LYS A 66 22.59 -19.92 -34.04
C LYS A 66 21.11 -20.03 -33.66
N ILE A 67 20.71 -21.18 -33.15
CA ILE A 67 19.43 -21.32 -32.46
C ILE A 67 19.55 -20.72 -31.06
N MET A 68 18.64 -19.80 -30.74
CA MET A 68 18.57 -19.09 -29.47
C MET A 68 18.02 -20.01 -28.39
N LYS A 69 18.69 -20.01 -27.24
CA LYS A 69 18.19 -20.72 -26.05
C LYS A 69 16.89 -20.07 -25.58
N PRO A 70 15.75 -20.79 -25.53
CA PRO A 70 14.51 -20.22 -25.03
C PRO A 70 14.61 -19.96 -23.53
N GLN A 71 13.83 -18.98 -23.06
CA GLN A 71 13.67 -18.67 -21.66
C GLN A 71 12.29 -19.09 -21.19
N VAL A 72 12.19 -19.51 -19.92
CA VAL A 72 10.90 -19.83 -19.31
C VAL A 72 10.57 -18.84 -18.21
N PHE A 73 9.32 -18.39 -18.23
CA PHE A 73 8.70 -17.66 -17.14
C PHE A 73 7.82 -18.61 -16.32
N ARG A 74 8.15 -18.79 -15.05
CA ARG A 74 7.41 -19.64 -14.11
C ARG A 74 6.56 -18.78 -13.18
N TYR A 75 5.30 -19.14 -13.00
CA TYR A 75 4.42 -18.54 -12.00
C TYR A 75 3.71 -19.62 -11.18
N PHE A 76 3.36 -19.29 -9.93
CA PHE A 76 2.67 -20.20 -9.04
C PHE A 76 1.18 -19.87 -8.99
N ASN A 77 0.35 -20.85 -9.32
CA ASN A 77 -1.09 -20.73 -9.13
C ASN A 77 -1.43 -21.11 -7.67
N LYS A 78 -1.78 -20.12 -6.86
CA LYS A 78 -2.13 -20.32 -5.44
C LYS A 78 -3.35 -21.22 -5.22
N HIS A 79 -4.27 -21.26 -6.19
CA HIS A 79 -5.50 -22.06 -6.08
C HIS A 79 -5.21 -23.54 -6.32
N LEU A 80 -4.46 -23.85 -7.39
CA LEU A 80 -4.08 -25.22 -7.74
C LEU A 80 -2.86 -25.74 -6.97
N LYS A 81 -2.18 -24.86 -6.23
CA LYS A 81 -0.87 -25.12 -5.60
C LYS A 81 0.16 -25.71 -6.58
N ALA A 82 0.11 -25.27 -7.83
CA ALA A 82 0.93 -25.80 -8.92
C ALA A 82 1.69 -24.70 -9.65
N HIS A 83 2.83 -25.06 -10.24
CA HIS A 83 3.61 -24.18 -11.10
C HIS A 83 3.13 -24.26 -12.55
N PHE A 84 3.09 -23.10 -13.20
CA PHE A 84 2.80 -22.97 -14.61
C PHE A 84 3.93 -22.22 -15.29
N TYR A 85 4.13 -22.53 -16.57
CA TYR A 85 5.27 -22.09 -17.35
C TYR A 85 4.80 -21.39 -18.61
N ASN A 86 5.55 -20.42 -19.10
CA ASN A 86 5.36 -19.83 -20.42
C ASN A 86 6.73 -19.69 -21.09
N VAL A 87 6.82 -20.16 -22.34
CA VAL A 87 8.05 -20.05 -23.15
C VAL A 87 8.16 -18.63 -23.72
N ARG A 88 9.35 -18.05 -23.60
CA ARG A 88 9.72 -16.73 -24.10
C ARG A 88 11.03 -16.82 -24.88
N CYS A 89 11.19 -15.91 -25.83
CA CYS A 89 12.46 -15.65 -26.50
C CYS A 89 12.90 -14.21 -26.25
N ASN A 90 14.21 -13.99 -26.24
CA ASN A 90 14.79 -12.66 -26.13
C ASN A 90 15.36 -12.27 -27.49
N LEU A 91 14.83 -11.20 -28.07
CA LEU A 91 15.26 -10.64 -29.35
C LEU A 91 16.02 -9.35 -29.07
N SER A 92 17.14 -9.11 -29.75
CA SER A 92 17.97 -7.92 -29.54
C SER A 92 18.02 -7.06 -30.80
N ILE A 93 17.69 -5.77 -30.68
CA ILE A 93 17.82 -4.79 -31.75
C ILE A 93 18.39 -3.50 -31.13
N GLU A 94 19.40 -2.91 -31.78
CA GLU A 94 20.09 -1.70 -31.32
C GLU A 94 20.58 -1.77 -29.86
N GLY A 95 21.11 -2.94 -29.46
CA GLY A 95 21.61 -3.17 -28.10
C GLY A 95 20.52 -3.32 -27.03
N LYS A 96 19.23 -3.18 -27.37
CA LYS A 96 18.11 -3.39 -26.46
C LYS A 96 17.53 -4.79 -26.61
N VAL A 97 17.26 -5.44 -25.47
CA VAL A 97 16.72 -6.81 -25.41
C VAL A 97 15.22 -6.78 -25.12
N TYR A 98 14.43 -7.44 -25.98
CA TYR A 98 12.98 -7.54 -25.91
C TYR A 98 12.57 -8.99 -25.64
N GLY A 99 11.97 -9.23 -24.47
CA GLY A 99 11.38 -10.51 -24.14
C GLY A 99 10.00 -10.67 -24.78
N LYS A 100 9.86 -11.58 -25.74
CA LYS A 100 8.60 -11.85 -26.46
C LYS A 100 8.07 -13.24 -26.12
N SER A 101 6.76 -13.42 -26.14
CA SER A 101 6.12 -14.73 -25.97
C SER A 101 6.32 -15.56 -27.24
N THR A 102 6.93 -16.73 -27.12
CA THR A 102 7.16 -17.62 -28.25
C THR A 102 5.84 -18.05 -28.89
N ALA A 103 4.86 -18.46 -28.08
CA ALA A 103 3.53 -18.85 -28.57
C ALA A 103 2.83 -17.71 -29.36
N ARG A 104 2.89 -16.45 -28.89
CA ARG A 104 2.31 -15.33 -29.66
C ARG A 104 3.01 -15.11 -30.99
N LEU A 105 4.35 -15.20 -31.03
CA LEU A 105 5.09 -15.04 -32.28
C LEU A 105 4.79 -16.18 -33.26
N VAL A 106 4.75 -17.44 -32.80
CA VAL A 106 4.40 -18.58 -33.66
C VAL A 106 3.00 -18.40 -34.22
N TYR A 107 2.00 -18.08 -33.39
CA TYR A 107 0.64 -17.86 -33.86
C TYR A 107 0.55 -16.72 -34.87
N TYR A 108 1.20 -15.59 -34.58
CA TYR A 108 1.20 -14.42 -35.45
C TYR A 108 1.77 -14.73 -36.85
N HIS A 109 2.88 -15.48 -36.91
CA HIS A 109 3.55 -15.77 -38.18
C HIS A 109 2.97 -16.97 -38.93
N PHE A 110 2.38 -17.96 -38.26
CA PHE A 110 1.95 -19.22 -38.88
C PHE A 110 0.43 -19.44 -38.92
N VAL A 111 -0.36 -18.66 -38.18
CA VAL A 111 -1.83 -18.84 -38.11
C VAL A 111 -2.58 -17.60 -38.58
N GLU A 112 -2.45 -16.47 -37.87
CA GLU A 112 -3.21 -15.25 -38.16
C GLU A 112 -2.44 -14.03 -37.66
N LYS A 113 -2.32 -12.98 -38.48
CA LYS A 113 -1.78 -11.68 -38.05
C LYS A 113 -2.79 -10.93 -37.19
N PHE A 114 -2.31 -10.28 -36.13
CA PHE A 114 -3.13 -9.52 -35.19
C PHE A 114 -2.32 -8.37 -34.58
N ASP A 115 -2.98 -7.39 -33.99
CA ASP A 115 -2.28 -6.39 -33.17
C ASP A 115 -1.62 -7.08 -31.96
N VAL A 116 -0.28 -7.11 -31.97
CA VAL A 116 0.53 -7.76 -30.94
C VAL A 116 0.33 -7.16 -29.55
N ASP A 117 -0.09 -5.90 -29.48
CA ASP A 117 -0.35 -5.18 -28.23
C ASP A 117 -1.80 -5.31 -27.75
N ASP A 118 -2.70 -5.91 -28.55
CA ASP A 118 -4.07 -6.17 -28.12
C ASP A 118 -4.11 -7.19 -26.97
N LEU A 119 -4.63 -6.72 -25.83
CA LEU A 119 -4.77 -7.46 -24.59
C LEU A 119 -6.14 -8.14 -24.44
N SER A 120 -7.07 -7.94 -25.38
CA SER A 120 -8.42 -8.49 -25.37
C SER A 120 -8.43 -10.03 -25.49
N PHE A 121 -7.41 -10.61 -26.11
CA PHE A 121 -7.23 -12.05 -26.28
C PHE A 121 -5.90 -12.58 -25.74
N ARG A 122 -5.82 -13.90 -25.68
CA ARG A 122 -4.64 -14.67 -25.30
C ARG A 122 -4.48 -15.84 -26.27
N ILE A 123 -3.24 -16.28 -26.44
CA ILE A 123 -2.94 -17.53 -27.14
C ILE A 123 -2.97 -18.65 -26.10
N SER A 124 -3.81 -19.65 -26.32
CA SER A 124 -3.98 -20.85 -25.51
C SER A 124 -3.38 -22.07 -26.22
N PHE A 125 -3.31 -23.19 -25.51
CA PHE A 125 -2.70 -24.45 -25.93
C PHE A 125 -3.78 -25.54 -25.91
N LYS A 126 -4.04 -26.17 -27.05
CA LYS A 126 -5.14 -27.15 -27.20
C LYS A 126 -4.89 -28.41 -26.36
N ASP A 127 -3.65 -28.87 -26.31
CA ASP A 127 -3.20 -30.02 -25.51
C ASP A 127 -2.94 -29.71 -24.02
N GLU A 128 -3.17 -28.46 -23.60
CA GLU A 128 -2.85 -27.93 -22.27
C GLU A 128 -1.35 -27.91 -21.88
N ASN A 129 -0.46 -28.36 -22.78
CA ASN A 129 0.98 -28.29 -22.59
C ASN A 129 1.50 -26.91 -23.03
N ARG A 130 1.93 -26.11 -22.06
CA ARG A 130 2.44 -24.74 -22.29
C ARG A 130 3.84 -24.68 -22.91
N PHE A 131 4.51 -25.83 -23.03
CA PHE A 131 5.78 -25.96 -23.74
C PHE A 131 5.57 -26.27 -25.22
N ASN A 132 4.49 -26.97 -25.59
CA ASN A 132 4.13 -27.26 -26.97
C ASN A 132 3.63 -26.00 -27.70
N VAL A 133 4.58 -25.22 -28.19
CA VAL A 133 4.33 -23.97 -28.93
C VAL A 133 4.17 -24.19 -30.43
N HIS A 134 3.97 -25.43 -30.89
CA HIS A 134 3.77 -25.71 -32.31
C HIS A 134 2.50 -25.03 -32.83
N PHE A 135 2.54 -24.41 -34.01
CA PHE A 135 1.44 -23.57 -34.50
C PHE A 135 0.08 -24.29 -34.54
N SER A 136 0.04 -25.60 -34.87
CA SER A 136 -1.20 -26.38 -34.90
C SER A 136 -1.85 -26.58 -33.53
N ASN A 137 -1.06 -26.53 -32.45
CA ASN A 137 -1.49 -26.66 -31.07
C ASN A 137 -1.99 -25.33 -30.46
N LEU A 138 -1.77 -24.22 -31.15
CA LEU A 138 -2.13 -22.90 -30.63
C LEU A 138 -3.52 -22.47 -31.08
N GLU A 139 -4.22 -21.75 -30.22
CA GLU A 139 -5.54 -21.16 -30.50
C GLU A 139 -5.65 -19.75 -29.91
N LYS A 140 -6.39 -18.87 -30.57
CA LYS A 140 -6.67 -17.51 -30.11
C LYS A 140 -7.99 -17.52 -29.35
N VAL A 141 -7.96 -17.13 -28.07
CA VAL A 141 -9.13 -17.17 -27.17
C VAL A 141 -9.32 -15.81 -26.51
N THR A 142 -10.55 -15.34 -26.41
CA THR A 142 -10.85 -14.07 -25.74
C THR A 142 -10.57 -14.16 -24.23
N THR A 143 -10.32 -13.01 -23.59
CA THR A 143 -10.08 -12.99 -22.14
C THR A 143 -11.30 -13.48 -21.34
N ILE A 144 -12.51 -13.29 -21.87
CA ILE A 144 -13.76 -13.74 -21.25
C ILE A 144 -13.87 -15.27 -21.32
N GLU A 145 -13.67 -15.86 -22.50
CA GLU A 145 -13.69 -17.31 -22.69
C GLU A 145 -12.60 -18.00 -21.88
N LEU A 146 -11.38 -17.45 -21.87
CA LEU A 146 -10.29 -17.99 -21.07
C LEU A 146 -10.64 -17.99 -19.59
N ARG A 147 -11.23 -16.90 -19.09
CA ARG A 147 -11.70 -16.81 -17.69
C ARG A 147 -12.78 -17.85 -17.40
N ASN A 148 -13.75 -18.01 -18.30
CA ASN A 148 -14.81 -19.01 -18.14
C ASN A 148 -14.25 -20.43 -18.15
N ASN A 149 -13.32 -20.75 -19.06
CA ASN A 149 -12.65 -22.04 -19.12
C ASN A 149 -11.85 -22.33 -17.84
N VAL A 150 -11.10 -21.34 -17.32
CA VAL A 150 -10.39 -21.47 -16.04
C VAL A 150 -11.35 -21.72 -14.89
N LEU A 151 -12.50 -21.06 -14.84
CA LEU A 151 -13.50 -21.26 -13.79
C LEU A 151 -14.22 -22.61 -13.91
N ASN A 152 -14.63 -23.00 -15.12
CA ASN A 152 -15.33 -24.26 -15.38
C ASN A 152 -14.44 -25.47 -15.12
N LYS A 153 -13.15 -25.38 -15.44
CA LYS A 153 -12.14 -26.41 -15.12
C LYS A 153 -11.70 -26.40 -13.65
N GLY A 154 -12.34 -25.60 -12.78
CA GLY A 154 -11.98 -25.50 -11.35
C GLY A 154 -10.58 -24.93 -11.08
N ARG A 155 -9.98 -24.23 -12.06
CA ARG A 155 -8.63 -23.67 -11.97
C ARG A 155 -8.59 -22.26 -11.36
N GLY A 156 -9.74 -21.72 -10.94
CA GLY A 156 -9.88 -20.41 -10.31
C GLY A 156 -10.95 -20.37 -9.22
N LYS A 157 -10.77 -19.46 -8.25
CA LYS A 157 -11.73 -19.27 -7.16
C LYS A 157 -12.95 -18.50 -7.65
N LYS A 158 -14.12 -19.13 -7.68
CA LYS A 158 -15.40 -18.44 -7.87
C LYS A 158 -15.77 -17.72 -6.57
N GLY A 159 -16.08 -16.42 -6.66
CA GLY A 159 -16.64 -15.69 -5.52
C GLY A 159 -18.09 -16.10 -5.31
N ASN A 160 -18.51 -16.25 -4.04
CA ASN A 160 -19.91 -16.49 -3.73
C ASN A 160 -20.73 -15.18 -3.85
N TYR A 161 -21.01 -14.76 -5.07
CA TYR A 161 -21.74 -13.51 -5.34
C TYR A 161 -23.26 -13.66 -5.24
N LYS A 162 -23.76 -14.91 -5.16
CA LYS A 162 -25.19 -15.22 -5.01
C LYS A 162 -25.66 -15.16 -3.55
N GLN A 163 -24.76 -15.04 -2.58
CA GLN A 163 -25.13 -14.95 -1.17
C GLN A 163 -25.88 -13.65 -0.87
N ALA A 164 -26.92 -13.75 -0.04
CA ALA A 164 -27.66 -12.61 0.48
C ALA A 164 -26.83 -11.81 1.48
N VAL A 165 -26.99 -10.49 1.49
CA VAL A 165 -26.18 -9.59 2.31
C VAL A 165 -27.02 -8.50 2.96
N HIS A 166 -26.61 -8.13 4.16
CA HIS A 166 -27.08 -6.94 4.86
C HIS A 166 -26.05 -5.81 4.77
N GLN A 167 -26.57 -4.61 4.55
CA GLN A 167 -25.83 -3.37 4.47
C GLN A 167 -26.01 -2.62 5.78
N TYR A 168 -24.90 -2.18 6.36
CA TYR A 168 -24.87 -1.34 7.54
C TYR A 168 -24.03 -0.10 7.26
N ASN A 169 -24.33 1.00 7.96
CA ASN A 169 -23.39 2.11 7.99
C ASN A 169 -22.17 1.76 8.86
N VAL A 170 -21.21 2.68 8.98
CA VAL A 170 -19.99 2.44 9.76
C VAL A 170 -20.19 2.51 11.27
N ASN A 171 -21.31 3.07 11.73
CA ASN A 171 -21.65 3.21 13.14
C ASN A 171 -22.40 1.99 13.71
N GLY A 172 -22.87 1.09 12.85
CA GLY A 172 -23.64 -0.08 13.28
C GLY A 172 -25.10 -0.07 12.85
N ASP A 173 -25.59 1.02 12.27
CA ASP A 173 -27.01 1.13 11.91
C ASP A 173 -27.31 0.33 10.65
N PHE A 174 -28.39 -0.45 10.70
CA PHE A 174 -28.90 -1.19 9.54
C PHE A 174 -29.39 -0.22 8.46
N VAL A 175 -29.04 -0.49 7.21
CA VAL A 175 -29.41 0.35 6.05
C VAL A 175 -30.36 -0.39 5.12
N ALA A 176 -30.00 -1.59 4.67
CA ALA A 176 -30.79 -2.34 3.70
C ALA A 176 -30.42 -3.83 3.66
N SER A 177 -31.29 -4.64 3.06
CA SER A 177 -31.06 -6.04 2.76
C SER A 177 -31.13 -6.29 1.25
N PHE A 178 -30.27 -7.16 0.74
CA PHE A 178 -30.23 -7.55 -0.67
C PHE A 178 -30.24 -9.06 -0.81
N GLU A 179 -30.98 -9.56 -1.80
CA GLU A 179 -31.06 -10.99 -2.11
C GLU A 179 -29.70 -11.58 -2.49
N ASN A 180 -28.86 -10.79 -3.15
CA ASN A 180 -27.50 -11.19 -3.50
C ASN A 180 -26.58 -9.98 -3.75
N ILE A 181 -25.27 -10.23 -3.77
CA ILE A 181 -24.25 -9.19 -3.97
C ILE A 181 -24.39 -8.48 -5.34
N TYR A 182 -24.88 -9.16 -6.38
CA TYR A 182 -25.10 -8.52 -7.69
C TYR A 182 -26.22 -7.49 -7.63
N SER A 183 -27.34 -7.80 -6.96
CA SER A 183 -28.44 -6.85 -6.76
C SER A 183 -27.98 -5.61 -5.98
N ALA A 184 -27.23 -5.79 -4.89
CA ALA A 184 -26.62 -4.69 -4.14
C ALA A 184 -25.69 -3.84 -5.02
N SER A 185 -24.85 -4.51 -5.82
CA SER A 185 -23.89 -3.86 -6.71
C SER A 185 -24.56 -2.98 -7.76
N LYS A 186 -25.64 -3.48 -8.39
CA LYS A 186 -26.42 -2.76 -9.39
C LYS A 186 -27.13 -1.54 -8.79
N THR A 187 -27.81 -1.72 -7.65
CA THR A 187 -28.57 -0.65 -6.99
C THR A 187 -27.67 0.47 -6.48
N LEU A 188 -26.56 0.14 -5.82
CA LEU A 188 -25.68 1.12 -5.18
C LEU A 188 -24.50 1.56 -6.05
N LYS A 189 -24.42 1.10 -7.31
CA LYS A 189 -23.28 1.31 -8.22
C LYS A 189 -21.93 0.99 -7.56
N THR A 190 -21.91 0.02 -6.65
CA THR A 190 -20.73 -0.38 -5.88
C THR A 190 -20.20 -1.68 -6.43
N HIS A 191 -18.90 -1.79 -6.71
CA HIS A 191 -18.34 -2.97 -7.37
C HIS A 191 -18.51 -4.25 -6.53
N HIS A 192 -19.18 -5.29 -7.06
CA HIS A 192 -19.50 -6.55 -6.37
C HIS A 192 -18.28 -7.24 -5.72
N ILE A 193 -17.10 -7.18 -6.35
CA ILE A 193 -15.84 -7.70 -5.76
C ILE A 193 -15.50 -7.02 -4.43
N HIS A 194 -15.76 -5.71 -4.31
CA HIS A 194 -15.48 -4.97 -3.08
C HIS A 194 -16.44 -5.36 -1.97
N ILE A 195 -17.73 -5.52 -2.28
CA ILE A 195 -18.74 -6.01 -1.32
C ILE A 195 -18.33 -7.40 -0.81
N LEU A 196 -18.02 -8.33 -1.73
CA LEU A 196 -17.56 -9.66 -1.35
C LEU A 196 -16.26 -9.63 -0.52
N ALA A 197 -15.34 -8.70 -0.81
CA ALA A 197 -14.11 -8.56 -0.04
C ALA A 197 -14.37 -8.09 1.40
N VAL A 198 -15.38 -7.24 1.64
CA VAL A 198 -15.80 -6.83 2.98
C VAL A 198 -16.44 -7.97 3.73
N VAL A 199 -17.38 -8.69 3.10
CA VAL A 199 -18.01 -9.89 3.69
C VAL A 199 -16.96 -10.93 4.10
N ASN A 200 -15.90 -11.10 3.30
CA ASN A 200 -14.79 -11.99 3.61
C ASN A 200 -13.72 -11.39 4.56
N LYS A 201 -13.99 -10.26 5.23
CA LYS A 201 -13.07 -9.55 6.14
C LYS A 201 -11.71 -9.18 5.52
N LYS A 202 -11.60 -9.12 4.19
CA LYS A 202 -10.39 -8.69 3.45
C LYS A 202 -10.33 -7.19 3.25
N ARG A 203 -11.47 -6.53 3.35
CA ARG A 203 -11.63 -5.08 3.31
C ARG A 203 -12.54 -4.64 4.44
N ILE A 204 -12.41 -3.38 4.80
CA ILE A 204 -13.18 -2.79 5.90
C ILE A 204 -14.53 -2.26 5.37
N THR A 205 -14.55 -1.55 4.24
CA THR A 205 -15.77 -0.93 3.69
C THR A 205 -15.86 -1.11 2.17
N ALA A 206 -17.08 -1.03 1.64
CA ALA A 206 -17.36 -0.95 0.21
C ALA A 206 -18.51 0.03 -0.03
N GLY A 207 -18.28 1.05 -0.86
CA GLY A 207 -19.29 2.08 -1.13
C GLY A 207 -19.66 2.92 0.08
N THR A 208 -18.73 3.13 1.04
CA THR A 208 -18.93 3.73 2.39
C THR A 208 -19.58 2.85 3.45
N PHE A 209 -20.05 1.65 3.09
CA PHE A 209 -20.82 0.78 3.97
C PHE A 209 -20.02 -0.44 4.47
N ARG A 210 -20.55 -1.03 5.54
CA ARG A 210 -20.20 -2.36 6.05
C ARG A 210 -21.17 -3.39 5.48
N TRP A 211 -20.67 -4.61 5.30
CA TRP A 211 -21.40 -5.67 4.63
C TRP A 211 -21.21 -6.98 5.38
N PHE A 212 -22.32 -7.64 5.69
CA PHE A 212 -22.35 -8.92 6.37
C PHE A 212 -23.26 -9.88 5.63
N THR A 213 -23.06 -11.18 5.81
CA THR A 213 -24.01 -12.20 5.33
C THR A 213 -25.34 -12.02 6.03
N LYS A 214 -26.44 -12.32 5.34
CA LYS A 214 -27.79 -12.21 5.91
C LYS A 214 -27.97 -13.05 7.19
N ASP A 215 -27.27 -14.18 7.29
CA ASP A 215 -27.37 -15.10 8.43
C ASP A 215 -26.51 -14.66 9.64
N TYR A 216 -25.86 -13.49 9.57
CA TYR A 216 -24.98 -12.98 10.61
C TYR A 216 -25.46 -11.64 11.16
N ILE A 217 -25.61 -11.57 12.48
CA ILE A 217 -25.95 -10.34 13.20
C ILE A 217 -24.65 -9.75 13.75
N PRO A 218 -24.19 -8.59 13.23
CA PRO A 218 -22.93 -8.00 13.67
C PRO A 218 -23.03 -7.37 15.06
N THR A 219 -21.96 -7.49 15.84
CA THR A 219 -21.81 -6.81 17.14
C THR A 219 -21.06 -5.49 16.99
N GLU A 220 -21.02 -4.65 18.04
CA GLU A 220 -20.24 -3.40 18.01
C GLU A 220 -18.76 -3.61 17.64
N GLU A 221 -18.19 -4.73 18.11
CA GLU A 221 -16.79 -5.10 17.84
C GLU A 221 -16.53 -5.34 16.34
N ASP A 222 -17.51 -5.85 15.59
CA ASP A 222 -17.36 -6.04 14.15
C ASP A 222 -17.15 -4.72 13.41
N PHE A 223 -17.61 -3.60 13.96
CA PHE A 223 -17.43 -2.26 13.39
C PHE A 223 -16.08 -1.64 13.77
N ILE A 224 -15.28 -2.31 14.60
CA ILE A 224 -13.93 -1.90 14.98
C ILE A 224 -12.93 -2.84 14.30
N PRO A 225 -12.18 -2.39 13.27
CA PRO A 225 -11.26 -3.25 12.56
C PRO A 225 -10.14 -3.79 13.45
N GLU A 226 -10.09 -5.11 13.60
CA GLU A 226 -8.96 -5.80 14.23
C GLU A 226 -7.67 -5.55 13.45
N LYS A 227 -6.59 -5.22 14.17
CA LYS A 227 -5.25 -5.13 13.58
C LYS A 227 -4.34 -6.10 14.32
N LYS A 228 -3.47 -6.79 13.58
CA LYS A 228 -2.33 -7.49 14.18
C LYS A 228 -1.55 -6.50 15.04
N ASN A 229 -1.50 -6.75 16.35
CA ASN A 229 -0.81 -5.92 17.33
C ASN A 229 0.64 -5.74 16.91
N LYS A 230 0.99 -4.52 16.48
CA LYS A 230 2.37 -4.07 16.66
C LYS A 230 2.53 -3.82 18.15
N SER A 231 3.69 -4.14 18.72
CA SER A 231 3.98 -3.83 20.13
C SER A 231 3.60 -2.38 20.41
N GLU A 232 2.72 -2.17 21.38
CA GLU A 232 2.26 -0.85 21.74
C GLU A 232 3.45 -0.06 22.25
N LYS A 233 3.82 0.99 21.53
CA LYS A 233 4.93 1.84 21.92
C LYS A 233 4.48 2.68 23.10
N ILE A 234 4.94 2.34 24.31
CA ILE A 234 4.59 3.03 25.56
C ILE A 234 5.37 4.33 25.74
N PHE A 235 6.55 4.46 25.12
CA PHE A 235 7.48 5.57 25.39
C PHE A 235 7.84 6.38 24.14
N ASN A 236 7.75 7.71 24.23
CA ASN A 236 8.17 8.64 23.18
C ASN A 236 9.68 8.89 23.19
N THR A 237 10.46 7.90 22.73
CA THR A 237 11.92 7.97 22.63
C THR A 237 12.43 9.17 21.82
N SER A 238 11.66 9.65 20.83
CA SER A 238 12.08 10.79 20.00
C SER A 238 12.05 12.10 20.77
N LEU A 239 11.02 12.31 21.60
CA LEU A 239 10.93 13.50 22.43
C LEU A 239 11.99 13.47 23.53
N TRP A 240 12.15 12.33 24.20
CA TRP A 240 13.18 12.13 25.22
C TRP A 240 14.59 12.45 24.70
N LYS A 241 14.97 11.96 23.51
CA LYS A 241 16.25 12.29 22.88
C LYS A 241 16.41 13.79 22.62
N LYS A 242 15.34 14.47 22.19
CA LYS A 242 15.36 15.91 21.92
C LYS A 242 15.44 16.77 23.19
N LEU A 243 14.93 16.26 24.31
CA LEU A 243 15.01 16.90 25.62
C LEU A 243 16.35 16.66 26.35
N GLY A 244 17.36 16.12 25.66
CA GLY A 244 18.67 15.87 26.26
C GLY A 244 18.74 14.60 27.11
N LYS A 245 17.81 13.65 26.91
CA LYS A 245 17.75 12.36 27.63
C LYS A 245 17.70 12.53 29.17
N PRO A 246 16.69 13.24 29.71
CA PRO A 246 16.54 13.37 31.16
C PRO A 246 16.44 12.00 31.83
N ILE A 247 16.90 11.91 33.08
CA ILE A 247 16.84 10.69 33.89
C ILE A 247 15.38 10.44 34.28
N ILE A 248 14.78 9.42 33.67
CA ILE A 248 13.38 9.03 33.89
C ILE A 248 13.23 7.50 33.77
N ASP A 249 12.17 6.95 34.37
CA ASP A 249 11.75 5.57 34.13
C ASP A 249 11.08 5.45 32.75
N GLN A 250 11.65 4.66 31.84
CA GLN A 250 11.08 4.47 30.50
C GLN A 250 9.88 3.50 30.48
N ASN A 251 9.71 2.69 31.53
CA ASN A 251 8.56 1.79 31.68
C ASN A 251 7.35 2.52 32.24
N ASN A 252 7.58 3.57 33.03
CA ASN A 252 6.57 4.49 33.53
C ASN A 252 6.96 5.95 33.26
N PRO A 253 6.97 6.37 31.98
CA PRO A 253 7.47 7.69 31.61
C PRO A 253 6.52 8.81 32.06
N PRO A 254 7.03 10.05 32.25
CA PRO A 254 6.21 11.22 32.51
C PRO A 254 5.16 11.43 31.42
N ALA A 255 4.07 12.14 31.76
CA ALA A 255 2.90 12.27 30.91
C ALA A 255 3.23 12.73 29.48
N CYS A 256 4.13 13.71 29.32
CA CYS A 256 4.50 14.24 28.00
C CYS A 256 5.22 13.22 27.09
N MET A 257 5.80 12.15 27.66
CA MET A 257 6.48 11.07 26.96
C MET A 257 5.72 9.74 27.00
N ASN A 258 4.62 9.66 27.75
CA ASN A 258 3.81 8.46 27.93
C ASN A 258 2.80 8.30 26.78
N LEU A 259 2.96 7.21 26.02
CA LEU A 259 2.12 6.85 24.88
C LEU A 259 1.14 5.71 25.19
N SER A 260 1.10 5.24 26.44
CA SER A 260 0.17 4.20 26.90
C SER A 260 -1.28 4.70 26.86
N LEU A 261 -2.20 3.84 26.46
CA LEU A 261 -3.63 4.13 26.55
C LEU A 261 -4.18 4.10 27.98
N LYS A 262 -3.44 3.49 28.93
CA LYS A 262 -3.81 3.48 30.35
C LYS A 262 -3.79 4.91 30.89
N ASP A 263 -4.82 5.27 31.64
CA ASP A 263 -4.91 6.57 32.29
C ASP A 263 -3.92 6.65 33.46
N LEU A 264 -3.37 7.85 33.66
CA LEU A 264 -2.45 8.12 34.76
C LEU A 264 -3.25 8.49 36.04
N PRO A 265 -2.66 8.33 37.23
CA PRO A 265 -3.32 8.74 38.48
C PRO A 265 -3.76 10.21 38.45
N GLY A 266 -5.04 10.47 38.77
CA GLY A 266 -5.62 11.82 38.79
C GLY A 266 -5.73 12.47 37.41
N GLU A 267 -5.65 11.69 36.33
CA GLU A 267 -5.80 12.20 34.98
C GLU A 267 -7.26 12.34 34.57
N ILE A 268 -7.62 13.54 34.14
CA ILE A 268 -8.94 13.87 33.59
C ILE A 268 -8.79 14.36 32.16
N TRP A 269 -9.78 14.05 31.31
CA TRP A 269 -9.77 14.31 29.88
C TRP A 269 -10.84 15.32 29.48
N GLU A 270 -10.46 16.29 28.65
CA GLU A 270 -11.34 17.31 28.10
C GLU A 270 -11.30 17.35 26.57
N SER A 271 -12.40 17.78 25.95
CA SER A 271 -12.47 17.90 24.49
C SER A 271 -11.62 19.05 23.96
N ILE A 272 -10.80 18.79 22.95
CA ILE A 272 -10.03 19.87 22.30
C ILE A 272 -10.99 20.74 21.48
N PRO A 273 -10.99 22.08 21.66
CA PRO A 273 -11.85 23.00 20.92
C PRO A 273 -11.75 22.79 19.40
N ASN A 274 -12.91 22.83 18.72
CA ASN A 274 -13.04 22.58 17.27
C ASN A 274 -12.65 21.17 16.79
N LEU A 275 -12.36 20.24 17.72
CA LEU A 275 -11.96 18.85 17.45
C LEU A 275 -12.75 17.83 18.29
N LYS A 276 -13.91 18.24 18.81
CA LYS A 276 -14.81 17.42 19.63
C LYS A 276 -15.17 16.11 18.92
N GLY A 277 -15.11 15.00 19.66
CA GLY A 277 -15.36 13.66 19.14
C GLY A 277 -14.16 13.00 18.45
N TYR A 278 -13.09 13.74 18.12
CA TYR A 278 -11.90 13.19 17.47
C TYR A 278 -10.66 13.17 18.37
N PHE A 279 -10.50 14.19 19.19
CA PHE A 279 -9.34 14.36 20.06
C PHE A 279 -9.72 14.94 21.42
N VAL A 280 -9.07 14.44 22.45
CA VAL A 280 -9.17 14.92 23.83
C VAL A 280 -7.77 15.23 24.37
N ILE A 281 -7.68 16.17 25.30
CA ILE A 281 -6.46 16.55 26.01
C ILE A 281 -6.65 16.27 27.49
N SER A 282 -5.63 15.73 28.16
CA SER A 282 -5.68 15.52 29.60
C SER A 282 -5.10 16.68 30.38
N ASN A 283 -5.48 16.82 31.66
CA ASN A 283 -4.86 17.76 32.60
C ASN A 283 -3.35 17.48 32.80
N LYS A 284 -2.87 16.29 32.45
CA LYS A 284 -1.44 15.94 32.44
C LYS A 284 -0.73 16.26 31.12
N GLY A 285 -1.45 16.86 30.16
CA GLY A 285 -0.89 17.27 28.87
C GLY A 285 -0.76 16.15 27.84
N ARG A 286 -1.41 15.00 28.05
CA ARG A 286 -1.50 13.95 27.03
C ARG A 286 -2.60 14.31 26.04
N ILE A 287 -2.39 13.98 24.77
CA ILE A 287 -3.41 14.16 23.73
C ILE A 287 -3.80 12.79 23.21
N LYS A 288 -5.07 12.40 23.36
CA LYS A 288 -5.61 11.12 22.92
C LYS A 288 -6.47 11.35 21.69
N ARG A 289 -6.20 10.59 20.63
CA ARG A 289 -7.11 10.43 19.49
C ARG A 289 -8.15 9.39 19.86
N LEU A 290 -9.42 9.67 19.57
CA LEU A 290 -10.53 8.76 19.81
C LEU A 290 -10.78 7.82 18.63
N ASN A 291 -11.36 6.65 18.92
CA ASN A 291 -11.87 5.72 17.92
C ASN A 291 -12.91 6.41 17.04
N THR A 292 -12.57 6.66 15.77
CA THR A 292 -13.43 7.43 14.86
C THR A 292 -13.32 6.96 13.42
N TRP A 293 -14.43 7.01 12.71
CA TRP A 293 -14.45 6.86 11.26
C TRP A 293 -14.14 8.18 10.56
N THR A 294 -13.32 8.14 9.52
CA THR A 294 -13.04 9.32 8.69
C THR A 294 -14.26 9.70 7.86
N GLU A 295 -14.41 10.99 7.55
CA GLU A 295 -15.58 11.47 6.78
C GLU A 295 -15.46 11.25 5.26
N ASN A 296 -14.27 10.93 4.75
CA ASN A 296 -13.99 10.75 3.31
C ASN A 296 -14.84 9.66 2.61
N LYS A 297 -14.90 9.72 1.27
CA LYS A 297 -15.63 8.76 0.42
C LYS A 297 -15.25 7.29 0.68
N ASN A 298 -14.00 7.04 1.04
CA ASN A 298 -13.56 5.71 1.48
C ASN A 298 -13.35 5.76 2.99
N LYS A 299 -14.42 5.51 3.75
CA LYS A 299 -14.42 5.49 5.22
C LYS A 299 -13.31 4.58 5.72
N THR A 300 -12.37 5.14 6.47
CA THR A 300 -11.29 4.44 7.16
C THR A 300 -11.46 4.61 8.66
N PHE A 301 -11.15 3.56 9.43
CA PHE A 301 -11.22 3.62 10.87
C PHE A 301 -9.88 4.08 11.45
N CYS A 302 -9.94 5.10 12.29
CA CYS A 302 -8.82 5.57 13.07
C CYS A 302 -8.95 5.05 14.49
N LYS A 303 -8.09 4.09 14.86
CA LYS A 303 -8.01 3.58 16.23
C LYS A 303 -7.52 4.66 17.18
N GLU A 304 -7.99 4.57 18.41
CA GLU A 304 -7.51 5.32 19.53
C GLU A 304 -6.00 5.14 19.75
N ARG A 305 -5.36 6.23 20.18
CA ARG A 305 -3.94 6.24 20.57
C ARG A 305 -3.60 7.56 21.24
N ILE A 306 -2.58 7.55 22.09
CA ILE A 306 -1.92 8.78 22.52
C ILE A 306 -1.06 9.33 21.37
N ILE A 307 -1.22 10.62 21.10
CA ILE A 307 -0.49 11.34 20.06
C ILE A 307 0.85 11.80 20.63
N SER A 308 1.92 11.46 19.93
CA SER A 308 3.26 11.91 20.31
C SER A 308 3.36 13.43 20.26
N LEU A 309 3.97 13.98 21.30
CA LEU A 309 4.39 15.37 21.39
C LEU A 309 5.78 15.55 20.78
N PHE A 310 6.04 16.77 20.35
CA PHE A 310 7.28 17.23 19.74
C PHE A 310 7.78 18.50 20.43
N LEU A 311 9.08 18.73 20.33
CA LEU A 311 9.75 19.90 20.86
C LEU A 311 9.92 20.96 19.76
N ALA A 312 9.50 22.19 20.03
CA ALA A 312 9.87 23.37 19.24
C ALA A 312 10.80 24.24 20.08
N THR A 313 12.00 24.51 19.58
CA THR A 313 13.03 25.31 20.25
C THR A 313 13.10 26.72 19.66
N HIS A 314 13.25 27.71 20.52
CA HIS A 314 13.56 29.10 20.16
C HIS A 314 14.96 29.51 20.67
N SER A 315 15.39 28.96 21.80
CA SER A 315 16.76 28.98 22.32
C SER A 315 17.00 27.72 23.16
N ASP A 316 18.23 27.51 23.67
CA ASP A 316 18.54 26.37 24.55
C ASP A 316 17.69 26.33 25.82
N THR A 317 17.22 27.49 26.27
CA THR A 317 16.39 27.68 27.48
C THR A 317 14.91 27.92 27.20
N ASN A 318 14.52 28.20 25.95
CA ASN A 318 13.13 28.50 25.59
C ASN A 318 12.63 27.49 24.54
N TYR A 319 11.79 26.56 24.98
CA TYR A 319 11.08 25.65 24.11
C TYR A 319 9.63 25.48 24.54
N TYR A 320 8.81 24.91 23.66
CA TYR A 320 7.47 24.46 24.00
C TYR A 320 7.16 23.11 23.38
N LEU A 321 6.27 22.37 24.03
CA LEU A 321 5.75 21.11 23.53
C LEU A 321 4.57 21.36 22.61
N TYR A 322 4.53 20.64 21.49
CA TYR A 322 3.42 20.74 20.54
C TYR A 322 3.13 19.42 19.84
N THR A 323 1.96 19.35 19.21
CA THR A 323 1.68 18.33 18.21
C THR A 323 0.91 18.91 17.04
N ASN A 324 0.86 18.18 15.93
CA ASN A 324 0.08 18.55 14.77
C ASN A 324 -1.09 17.59 14.62
N LEU A 325 -2.31 18.12 14.71
CA LEU A 325 -3.53 17.36 14.52
C LEU A 325 -4.09 17.67 13.14
N ASN A 326 -4.40 16.61 12.39
CA ASN A 326 -5.04 16.72 11.08
C ASN A 326 -6.53 16.39 11.22
N HIS A 327 -7.39 17.28 10.74
CA HIS A 327 -8.83 17.09 10.73
C HIS A 327 -9.43 17.74 9.48
N LYS A 328 -10.27 17.00 8.74
CA LYS A 328 -10.92 17.48 7.49
C LYS A 328 -9.96 18.12 6.48
N GLY A 329 -8.76 17.56 6.33
CA GLY A 329 -7.73 18.08 5.41
C GLY A 329 -6.97 19.32 5.91
N SER A 330 -7.35 19.88 7.06
CA SER A 330 -6.64 20.99 7.71
C SER A 330 -5.70 20.47 8.80
N ARG A 331 -4.46 20.98 8.79
CA ARG A 331 -3.45 20.72 9.82
C ARG A 331 -3.45 21.86 10.83
N ARG A 332 -3.64 21.53 12.11
CA ARG A 332 -3.61 22.48 13.22
C ARG A 332 -2.48 22.12 14.19
N GLN A 333 -1.67 23.11 14.53
CA GLN A 333 -0.66 22.94 15.57
C GLN A 333 -1.28 23.20 16.94
N ILE A 334 -1.19 22.22 17.83
CA ILE A 334 -1.62 22.32 19.22
C ILE A 334 -0.38 22.62 20.06
N ARG A 335 -0.27 23.83 20.58
CA ARG A 335 0.76 24.20 21.57
C ARG A 335 0.26 23.80 22.96
N LEU A 336 1.01 22.95 23.64
CA LEU A 336 0.49 22.21 24.78
C LEU A 336 0.07 23.13 25.94
N ASN A 337 0.95 24.04 26.35
CA ASN A 337 0.68 25.05 27.38
C ASN A 337 -0.57 25.89 27.07
N LYS A 338 -0.73 26.34 25.81
CA LYS A 338 -1.88 27.16 25.39
C LYS A 338 -3.21 26.43 25.58
N TYR A 339 -3.25 25.15 25.20
CA TYR A 339 -4.46 24.34 25.29
C TYR A 339 -4.71 23.80 26.69
N LEU A 340 -3.67 23.51 27.48
CA LEU A 340 -3.80 23.16 28.89
C LEU A 340 -4.45 24.29 29.68
N TYR A 341 -3.94 25.51 29.52
CA TYR A 341 -4.52 26.69 30.18
C TYR A 341 -5.98 26.90 29.75
N TYR A 342 -6.26 26.84 28.44
CA TYR A 342 -7.63 26.99 27.92
C TYR A 342 -8.61 25.96 28.50
N CYS A 343 -8.20 24.69 28.59
CA CYS A 343 -9.11 23.61 28.96
C CYS A 343 -9.28 23.47 30.48
N PHE A 344 -8.26 23.82 31.27
CA PHE A 344 -8.22 23.52 32.70
C PHE A 344 -8.05 24.73 33.63
N VAL A 345 -7.80 25.93 33.10
CA VAL A 345 -7.64 27.16 33.91
C VAL A 345 -8.70 28.20 33.52
N GLU A 346 -8.58 28.79 32.33
CA GLU A 346 -9.48 29.86 31.89
C GLU A 346 -9.61 29.87 30.36
N LYS A 347 -10.84 30.04 29.86
CA LYS A 347 -11.13 30.12 28.43
C LYS A 347 -10.76 31.50 27.89
N PHE A 348 -10.02 31.52 26.79
CA PHE A 348 -9.65 32.74 26.07
C PHE A 348 -9.59 32.46 24.56
N ASP A 349 -9.48 33.51 23.74
CA ASP A 349 -9.39 33.29 22.30
C ASP A 349 -8.07 32.63 21.89
N LEU A 350 -8.15 31.38 21.45
CA LEU A 350 -7.01 30.62 20.95
C LEU A 350 -6.44 31.18 19.63
N SER A 351 -7.20 32.02 18.92
CA SER A 351 -6.77 32.68 17.68
C SER A 351 -5.98 33.97 17.93
N ASP A 352 -6.16 34.58 19.11
CA ASP A 352 -5.48 35.80 19.48
C ASP A 352 -3.96 35.57 19.59
N ARG A 353 -3.21 36.40 18.87
CA ARG A 353 -1.74 36.41 18.82
C ARG A 353 -1.15 37.38 19.85
N ASN A 354 -1.96 38.29 20.39
CA ASN A 354 -1.58 39.24 21.42
C ASN A 354 -1.61 38.62 22.81
N LEU A 355 -2.11 37.39 22.97
CA LEU A 355 -2.13 36.65 24.23
C LEU A 355 -1.13 35.48 24.19
N MET A 356 -0.29 35.39 25.22
CA MET A 356 0.69 34.32 25.39
C MET A 356 0.53 33.65 26.76
N VAL A 357 0.57 32.32 26.77
CA VAL A 357 0.62 31.53 27.99
C VAL A 357 2.08 31.27 28.33
N VAL A 358 2.52 31.76 29.48
CA VAL A 358 3.85 31.52 30.04
C VAL A 358 3.79 30.24 30.88
N ASN A 359 4.87 29.46 30.84
CA ASN A 359 5.02 28.23 31.60
C ASN A 359 6.26 28.36 32.48
N ASP A 360 6.03 28.47 33.80
CA ASP A 360 7.09 28.61 34.81
C ASP A 360 7.38 27.27 35.53
N SER A 361 7.02 26.14 34.90
CA SER A 361 7.38 24.82 35.40
C SER A 361 8.88 24.56 35.26
N ASP A 362 9.47 23.94 36.28
CA ASP A 362 10.83 23.44 36.24
C ASP A 362 10.81 21.93 36.56
N PRO A 363 11.14 21.05 35.60
CA PRO A 363 11.54 21.34 34.22
C PRO A 363 10.36 21.75 33.31
N LEU A 364 10.63 22.57 32.27
CA LEU A 364 9.60 23.09 31.35
C LEU A 364 8.76 22.01 30.63
N TRP A 365 9.28 20.78 30.49
CA TRP A 365 8.57 19.68 29.85
C TRP A 365 7.61 18.94 30.80
N ASP A 366 7.73 19.13 32.11
CA ASP A 366 6.84 18.58 33.13
C ASP A 366 5.87 19.67 33.60
N ILE A 367 4.87 19.92 32.76
CA ILE A 367 4.00 21.09 32.91
C ILE A 367 3.07 20.92 34.10
N ASP A 368 3.20 21.82 35.07
CA ASP A 368 2.24 22.02 36.14
C ASP A 368 1.23 23.10 35.73
N ILE A 369 -0.05 22.76 35.72
CA ILE A 369 -1.11 23.68 35.29
C ILE A 369 -1.17 24.93 36.18
N SER A 370 -0.88 24.80 37.49
CA SER A 370 -0.91 25.97 38.39
C SER A 370 0.25 26.94 38.14
N LYS A 371 1.25 26.55 37.34
CA LYS A 371 2.38 27.39 36.92
C LYS A 371 2.20 27.95 35.50
N LEU A 372 0.97 27.93 34.98
CA LEU A 372 0.61 28.55 33.71
C LEU A 372 -0.08 29.88 33.96
N SER A 373 0.36 30.93 33.26
CA SER A 373 -0.18 32.29 33.38
C SER A 373 -0.42 32.91 32.00
N LEU A 374 -1.52 33.67 31.86
CA LEU A 374 -1.87 34.35 30.61
C LEU A 374 -1.44 35.81 30.66
N HIS A 375 -0.64 36.24 29.68
CA HIS A 375 -0.13 37.60 29.61
C HIS A 375 -0.24 38.18 28.19
N PRO A 376 -0.36 39.52 28.05
CA PRO A 376 -0.18 40.18 26.77
C PRO A 376 1.22 39.92 26.19
N ALA A 377 1.30 39.69 24.89
CA ALA A 377 2.54 39.35 24.19
C ALA A 377 3.66 40.38 24.44
N ASN A 378 3.29 41.67 24.46
CA ASN A 378 4.21 42.77 24.69
C ASN A 378 4.81 42.76 26.10
N TYR A 379 4.07 42.30 27.10
CA TYR A 379 4.54 42.18 28.49
C TYR A 379 5.64 41.11 28.59
N VAL A 380 5.36 39.92 28.07
CA VAL A 380 6.30 38.77 28.08
C VAL A 380 7.59 39.09 27.32
N LEU A 381 7.49 39.80 26.19
CA LEU A 381 8.67 40.19 25.40
C LEU A 381 9.54 41.24 26.10
N ARG A 382 8.97 42.11 26.94
CA ARG A 382 9.72 43.09 27.73
C ARG A 382 10.45 42.44 28.91
N GLU A 383 9.76 41.58 29.66
CA GLU A 383 10.33 40.78 30.76
C GLU A 383 11.53 39.95 30.28
N LYS A 384 11.41 39.27 29.13
CA LYS A 384 12.52 38.50 28.55
C LYS A 384 13.72 39.35 28.12
N LYS A 385 13.49 40.59 27.70
CA LYS A 385 14.58 41.53 27.35
C LYS A 385 15.27 42.06 28.60
N HIS A 386 14.53 42.38 29.66
CA HIS A 386 15.11 42.84 30.93
C HIS A 386 15.92 41.74 31.63
N GLY A 387 15.43 40.50 31.69
CA GLY A 387 16.21 39.37 32.24
C GLY A 387 17.48 39.00 31.45
N CYS A 388 17.58 39.41 30.18
CA CYS A 388 18.77 39.20 29.35
C CYS A 388 19.82 40.32 29.54
N LEU A 389 19.38 41.53 29.92
CA LEU A 389 20.25 42.65 30.24
C LEU A 389 20.89 42.49 31.62
N THR A 390 20.11 42.08 32.63
CA THR A 390 20.62 41.86 34.01
C THR A 390 21.62 40.71 34.10
N ASN A 391 21.47 39.65 33.30
CA ASN A 391 22.45 38.54 33.24
C ASN A 391 23.74 38.87 32.47
N LYS A 392 23.77 39.97 31.70
CA LYS A 392 25.00 40.48 31.06
C LYS A 392 25.78 41.44 31.96
N GLU A 393 25.12 42.08 32.92
CA GLU A 393 25.75 42.98 33.90
C GLU A 393 26.34 42.25 35.12
N LEU A 394 26.05 40.94 35.25
CA LEU A 394 26.57 40.05 36.30
C LEU A 394 27.64 39.06 35.80
N LYS A 395 28.28 39.34 34.65
CA LYS A 395 29.40 38.53 34.12
C LYS A 395 30.68 39.32 34.00
#